data_AF-E7MMS2-F1
#
_entry.id   AF-E7MMS2-F1
#
_cell.length_a   1.000
_cell.length_b   1.000
_cell.length_c   1.000
_cell.angle_alpha   90.00
_cell.angle_beta   90.00
_cell.angle_gamma   90.00
#
_symmetry.space_group_name_H-M   'P 1'
#
loop_
_entity.id
_entity.type
_entity.pdbx_description
1 polymer ?
#
loop_
_entity_poly.entity_id
_entity_poly.type
_entity_poly.pdbx_seq_one_letter_code
_entity_poly.pdbx_strand_id
1 'polypeptide(L)' 'MQEIKTATCSAYDLYHAEGEPIPKVGDYSIILNSDGEAVCIIKTTTVYVTEFNKVSSEHAYKEGKETDLWITGERFILIF' A
#
# COMPACT_ATOMS: atom_id res chain seq x y z
N MET A 1 -1.35 14.73 17.57
CA MET A 1 -0.65 13.49 17.19
C MET A 1 -0.54 13.50 15.68
N GLN A 2 0.68 13.47 15.12
CA GLN A 2 0.85 13.24 13.68
C GLN A 2 0.32 11.85 13.36
N GLU A 3 -0.53 11.75 12.36
CA GLU A 3 -1.05 10.48 11.87
C GLU A 3 0.07 9.76 11.10
N ILE A 4 0.38 8.53 11.51
CA ILE A 4 1.49 7.76 10.95
C ILE A 4 0.90 6.75 9.95
N LYS A 5 1.15 6.98 8.66
CA LYS A 5 0.87 6.00 7.61
C LYS A 5 1.75 4.77 7.83
N THR A 6 1.13 3.61 7.95
CA THR A 6 1.80 2.32 8.17
C THR A 6 1.38 1.25 7.16
N ALA A 7 0.56 1.63 6.17
CA ALA A 7 0.04 0.79 5.11
C ALA A 7 0.01 1.58 3.79
N THR A 8 0.03 0.87 2.65
CA THR A 8 -0.13 1.37 1.29
C THR A 8 -0.82 0.31 0.45
N CYS A 9 -1.63 0.62 -0.56
CA CYS A 9 -2.10 -0.37 -1.52
C CYS A 9 -1.62 -0.09 -2.95
N SER A 10 -1.59 -1.13 -3.79
CA SER A 10 -1.41 -1.03 -5.24
C SER A 10 -2.45 -1.88 -5.97
N ALA A 11 -2.38 -2.00 -7.30
CA ALA A 11 -3.25 -2.88 -8.07
C ALA A 11 -2.49 -4.15 -8.46
N TYR A 12 -3.06 -5.32 -8.19
CA TYR A 12 -2.40 -6.60 -8.47
C TYR A 12 -2.07 -6.79 -9.94
N ASP A 13 -3.04 -6.45 -10.78
CA ASP A 13 -3.01 -6.77 -12.19
C ASP A 13 -1.89 -5.96 -12.88
N LEU A 14 -1.46 -4.83 -12.30
CA LEU A 14 -0.32 -4.05 -12.79
C LEU A 14 1.00 -4.81 -12.63
N TYR A 15 1.22 -5.53 -11.52
CA TYR A 15 2.45 -6.35 -11.38
C TYR A 15 2.56 -7.38 -12.50
N HIS A 16 1.45 -8.01 -12.89
CA HIS A 16 1.46 -8.96 -13.99
C HIS A 16 1.62 -8.27 -15.35
N ALA A 17 0.92 -7.16 -15.58
CA ALA A 17 0.96 -6.42 -16.84
C ALA A 17 2.33 -5.80 -17.11
N GLU A 18 3.01 -5.32 -16.07
CA GLU A 18 4.32 -4.66 -16.16
C GLU A 18 5.49 -5.65 -15.98
N GLY A 19 5.19 -6.91 -15.65
CA GLY A 19 6.21 -7.93 -15.35
C GLY A 19 6.99 -7.65 -14.07
N GLU A 20 6.45 -6.81 -13.19
CA GLU A 20 7.07 -6.49 -11.91
C GLU A 20 6.81 -7.60 -10.88
N PRO A 21 7.82 -7.92 -10.05
CA PRO A 21 7.63 -8.87 -8.98
C PRO A 21 6.71 -8.28 -7.90
N ILE A 22 5.79 -9.11 -7.42
CA ILE A 22 5.03 -8.81 -6.20
C ILE A 22 6.02 -8.64 -5.03
N PRO A 23 5.88 -7.55 -4.23
CA PRO A 23 6.69 -7.34 -3.03
C PRO A 23 6.59 -8.49 -2.05
N LYS A 24 7.66 -8.72 -1.29
CA LYS A 24 7.77 -9.81 -0.32
C LYS A 24 7.97 -9.27 1.08
N VAL A 25 7.53 -10.05 2.06
CA VAL A 25 7.84 -9.79 3.47
C VAL A 25 9.36 -9.76 3.64
N GLY A 26 9.85 -8.69 4.27
CA GLY A 26 11.28 -8.44 4.47
C GLY A 26 11.92 -7.53 3.43
N ASP A 27 11.22 -7.19 2.33
CA ASP A 27 11.72 -6.21 1.36
C ASP A 27 11.85 -4.82 2.00
N TYR A 28 12.81 -4.06 1.51
CA TYR A 28 13.05 -2.68 1.93
C TYR A 28 12.72 -1.73 0.79
N SER A 29 12.06 -0.62 1.10
CA SER A 29 11.74 0.43 0.13
C SER A 29 12.21 1.79 0.64
N ILE A 30 12.73 2.62 -0.27
CA ILE A 30 13.08 4.02 0.02
C ILE A 30 11.87 4.87 -0.34
N ILE A 31 11.38 5.65 0.62
CA ILE A 31 10.31 6.61 0.38
C ILE A 31 10.93 7.94 -0.04
N LEU A 32 10.41 8.50 -1.12
CA LEU A 32 10.80 9.80 -1.64
C LEU A 32 9.70 10.83 -1.35
N ASN A 33 10.08 12.10 -1.12
CA ASN A 33 9.13 13.21 -1.13
C ASN A 33 8.76 13.61 -2.58
N SER A 34 7.91 14.63 -2.73
CA SER A 34 7.50 15.15 -4.05
C SER A 34 8.65 15.72 -4.87
N ASP A 35 9.75 16.12 -4.23
CA ASP A 35 10.95 16.65 -4.87
C ASP A 35 11.96 15.54 -5.25
N GLY A 36 11.63 14.27 -4.98
CA GLY A 36 12.46 13.11 -5.29
C GLY A 36 13.55 12.82 -4.25
N GLU A 37 13.52 13.47 -3.10
CA GLU A 37 14.51 13.29 -2.02
C GLU A 37 14.09 12.16 -1.08
N ALA A 38 15.05 11.32 -0.69
CA ALA A 38 14.79 10.22 0.24
C ALA A 38 14.47 10.72 1.65
N VAL A 39 13.29 10.36 2.17
CA VAL A 39 12.81 10.76 3.50
C VAL A 39 12.88 9.65 4.53
N CYS A 40 12.70 8.38 4.13
CA CYS A 40 12.84 7.25 5.03
C CYS A 40 13.03 5.92 4.27
N ILE A 41 13.39 4.87 5.03
CA ILE A 41 13.38 3.49 4.56
C ILE A 41 12.32 2.74 5.35
N ILE A 42 11.49 1.98 4.66
CA ILE A 42 10.50 1.09 5.25
C ILE A 42 10.87 -0.37 5.02
N LYS A 43 10.34 -1.26 5.87
CA LYS A 43 10.43 -2.70 5.71
C LYS A 43 9.03 -3.28 5.62
N THR A 44 8.79 -4.08 4.58
CA THR A 44 7.55 -4.84 4.41
C THR A 44 7.42 -5.86 5.53
N THR A 45 6.35 -5.79 6.32
CA THR A 45 6.10 -6.74 7.41
C THR A 45 5.05 -7.76 7.06
N THR A 46 4.08 -7.37 6.24
CA THR A 46 2.98 -8.22 5.78
C THR A 46 2.79 -7.98 4.29
N VAL A 47 2.35 -9.02 3.57
CA VAL A 47 1.90 -8.90 2.18
C VAL A 47 0.68 -9.79 2.04
N TYR A 48 -0.41 -9.23 1.51
CA TYR A 48 -1.61 -10.00 1.24
C TYR A 48 -2.39 -9.41 0.05
N VAL A 49 -3.31 -10.24 -0.41
CA VAL A 49 -4.10 -10.04 -1.62
C VAL A 49 -5.57 -10.11 -1.20
N THR A 50 -6.35 -9.07 -1.46
CA THR A 50 -7.80 -9.05 -1.20
C THR A 50 -8.54 -8.36 -2.34
N GLU A 51 -9.86 -8.45 -2.35
CA GLU A 51 -10.69 -7.63 -3.22
C GLU A 51 -10.85 -6.23 -2.60
N PHE A 52 -11.01 -5.20 -3.42
CA PHE A 52 -11.11 -3.81 -2.93
C PHE A 52 -12.29 -3.59 -1.98
N ASN A 53 -13.44 -4.15 -2.32
CA ASN A 53 -14.64 -4.12 -1.48
C ASN A 53 -14.51 -4.95 -0.18
N LYS A 54 -13.41 -5.68 0.00
CA LYS A 54 -13.09 -6.48 1.20
C LYS A 54 -11.91 -5.90 2.00
N VAL A 55 -11.42 -4.71 1.65
CA VAL A 55 -10.44 -3.99 2.47
C VAL A 55 -11.08 -3.63 3.81
N SER A 56 -10.41 -3.92 4.92
CA SER A 56 -10.93 -3.64 6.27
C SER A 56 -10.78 -2.17 6.63
N SER A 57 -11.65 -1.64 7.49
CA SER A 57 -11.54 -0.27 8.01
C SER A 57 -10.24 -0.05 8.82
N GLU A 58 -9.74 -1.08 9.50
CA GLU A 58 -8.42 -1.04 10.14
C GLU A 58 -7.32 -0.80 9.11
N HIS A 59 -7.44 -1.45 7.95
CA HIS A 59 -6.48 -1.30 6.88
C HIS A 59 -6.51 0.12 6.30
N ALA A 60 -7.70 0.61 5.95
CA ALA A 60 -7.92 1.97 5.47
C ALA A 60 -7.31 2.99 6.45
N TYR A 61 -7.58 2.84 7.74
CA TYR A 61 -7.01 3.70 8.78
C TYR A 61 -5.48 3.72 8.81
N LYS A 62 -4.83 2.55 8.65
CA LYS A 62 -3.35 2.46 8.58
C LYS A 62 -2.79 3.13 7.33
N GLU A 63 -3.55 3.15 6.23
CA GLU A 63 -3.15 3.78 4.98
C GLU A 63 -3.31 5.31 5.02
N GLY A 64 -4.28 5.81 5.81
CA GLY A 64 -4.56 7.22 6.10
C GLY A 64 -6.05 7.46 6.31
N LYS A 65 -6.44 8.48 7.10
CA LYS A 65 -7.85 8.72 7.46
C LYS A 65 -8.81 8.99 6.30
N GLU A 66 -8.31 9.39 5.14
CA GLU A 66 -9.12 9.78 3.98
C GLU A 66 -9.43 8.62 3.02
N THR A 67 -8.86 7.43 3.24
CA THR A 67 -9.07 6.25 2.39
C THR A 67 -10.40 5.54 2.65
N ASP A 68 -11.04 5.79 3.80
CA ASP A 68 -12.37 5.26 4.16
C ASP A 68 -13.48 5.74 3.19
N LEU A 69 -13.22 6.79 2.40
CA LEU A 69 -14.19 7.42 1.49
C LEU A 69 -14.19 6.87 0.05
N TRP A 70 -13.30 5.93 -0.31
CA TRP A 70 -13.07 5.55 -1.72
C TRP A 70 -13.67 4.19 -2.17
N ILE A 71 -14.63 3.62 -1.44
CA ILE A 71 -15.23 2.31 -1.75
C ILE A 71 -16.17 2.31 -2.99
N THR A 72 -15.62 2.48 -4.19
CA THR A 72 -16.22 2.08 -5.49
C THR A 72 -15.13 1.73 -6.52
N GLY A 73 -14.89 0.43 -6.81
CA GLY A 73 -13.95 0.03 -7.88
C GLY A 73 -13.31 -1.35 -7.75
N GLU A 74 -12.64 -1.80 -8.82
CA GLU A 74 -12.10 -3.14 -9.10
C GLU A 74 -11.00 -3.62 -8.12
N ARG A 75 -10.54 -4.88 -8.24
CA ARG A 75 -9.62 -5.53 -7.29
C ARG A 75 -8.32 -4.73 -7.06
N PHE A 76 -8.13 -4.18 -5.86
CA PHE A 76 -6.85 -3.62 -5.42
C PHE A 76 -6.14 -4.56 -4.46
N ILE A 77 -4.82 -4.65 -4.60
CA ILE A 77 -3.91 -5.50 -3.85
C ILE A 77 -2.55 -4.79 -3.81
N LEU A 78 -2.09 -4.43 -2.61
CA LEU A 78 -0.90 -5.03 -1.97
C LEU A 78 -0.38 -4.10 -0.89
N ILE A 79 -0.31 -4.55 0.38
CA ILE A 79 0.01 -3.65 1.49
C ILE A 79 1.11 -4.13 2.46
N PHE A 80 2.11 -3.24 2.72
CA PHE A 80 3.30 -3.35 3.60
C PHE A 80 3.03 -3.72 5.08
#